data_AF-A0A150NIZ3-F1
#
_entry.id   AF-A0A150NIZ3-F1
#
_cell.length_a   1.000
_cell.length_b   1.000
_cell.length_c   1.000
_cell.angle_alpha   90.00
_cell.angle_beta   90.00
_cell.angle_gamma   90.00
#
_symmetry.space_group_name_H-M   'P 1'
#
loop_
_entity.id
_entity.type
_entity.pdbx_description
1 polymer ?
#
loop_
_entity_poly.entity_id
_entity_poly.type
_entity_poly.pdbx_seq_one_letter_code
_entity_poly.pdbx_strand_id
1 'polypeptide(L)' 'MKVLTDMGISTDDLKAINLEIVGNVDKIAKIAQSEALLNVPVELVQPKVRLAWNISRSNWAGVKLVCEDIKILG' A
#
# COMPACT_ATOMS: atom_id res chain seq x y z
N MET A 1 8.21 7.33 11.10
CA MET A 1 8.91 6.91 12.33
C MET A 1 8.33 7.52 13.59
N LYS A 2 8.17 8.85 13.71
CA LYS A 2 7.65 9.51 14.92
C LYS A 2 6.37 8.87 15.50
N VAL A 3 5.36 8.63 14.66
CA VAL A 3 4.10 7.97 15.07
C VAL A 3 4.30 6.54 15.63
N LEU A 4 5.23 5.76 15.07
CA LEU A 4 5.49 4.39 15.56
C LEU A 4 6.18 4.42 16.92
N THR A 5 7.14 5.33 17.09
CA THR A 5 7.83 5.59 18.36
C THR A 5 6.85 6.08 19.43
N ASP A 6 5.94 7.00 19.07
CA ASP A 6 4.91 7.51 19.98
C ASP A 6 3.90 6.43 20.41
N MET A 7 3.70 5.40 19.58
CA MET A 7 2.89 4.22 19.89
C MET A 7 3.65 3.10 20.61
N GLY A 8 4.95 3.27 20.87
CA GLY A 8 5.79 2.26 21.51
C GLY A 8 6.05 1.02 20.64
N ILE A 9 5.88 1.12 19.32
CA ILE A 9 6.05 0.01 18.38
C ILE A 9 7.46 0.08 17.79
N SER A 10 8.25 -0.99 17.95
CA SER A 10 9.55 -1.11 17.27
C SER A 10 9.34 -1.36 15.78
N THR A 11 10.22 -0.79 14.94
CA THR A 11 10.24 -1.11 13.51
C THR A 11 10.58 -2.57 13.26
N ASP A 12 11.27 -3.22 14.20
CA ASP A 12 11.65 -4.63 14.12
C ASP A 12 10.44 -5.56 14.39
N ASP A 13 9.40 -5.06 15.05
CA ASP A 13 8.15 -5.79 15.29
C ASP A 13 7.19 -5.72 14.10
N LEU A 14 7.51 -4.89 13.09
CA LEU A 14 6.66 -4.73 11.91
C LEU A 14 6.78 -5.95 11.00
N LYS A 15 5.67 -6.66 10.82
CA LYS A 15 5.57 -7.70 9.80
C LYS A 15 5.36 -7.07 8.43
N ALA A 16 6.17 -7.50 7.46
CA ALA A 16 5.93 -7.13 6.07
C ALA A 16 4.53 -7.61 5.64
N ILE A 17 3.76 -6.69 5.06
CA ILE A 17 2.46 -7.00 4.48
C ILE A 17 2.57 -6.79 2.97
N ASN A 18 2.23 -7.82 2.21
CA ASN A 18 2.13 -7.71 0.76
C ASN A 18 0.97 -6.78 0.42
N LEU A 19 1.29 -5.68 -0.25
CA LEU A 19 0.32 -4.73 -0.76
C LEU A 19 -0.10 -5.15 -2.17
N GLU A 20 -1.37 -5.53 -2.32
CA GLU A 20 -1.96 -5.78 -3.63
C GLU A 20 -2.63 -4.52 -4.17
N ILE A 21 -2.19 -4.06 -5.34
CA ILE A 21 -2.82 -2.95 -6.07
C ILE A 21 -3.72 -3.56 -7.15
N VAL A 22 -5.03 -3.35 -7.02
CA VAL A 22 -6.04 -4.02 -7.86
C VAL A 22 -6.77 -3.06 -8.81
N GLY A 23 -6.49 -1.76 -8.72
CA GLY A 23 -7.05 -0.70 -9.56
C GLY A 23 -5.96 0.27 -10.00
N ASN A 24 -6.24 1.08 -11.03
CA ASN A 24 -5.26 2.02 -11.62
C ASN A 24 -3.99 1.34 -12.17
N VAL A 25 -4.13 0.06 -12.57
CA VAL A 25 -3.02 -0.76 -13.08
C VAL A 25 -2.46 -0.19 -14.38
N ASP A 26 -3.29 0.46 -15.19
CA ASP A 26 -2.90 1.17 -16.40
C ASP A 26 -1.95 2.35 -16.09
N LYS A 27 -2.19 3.08 -15.01
CA LYS A 27 -1.32 4.18 -14.55
C LYS A 27 0.01 3.64 -14.03
N ILE A 28 -0.02 2.53 -13.29
CA ILE A 28 1.20 1.85 -12.84
C ILE A 28 1.99 1.27 -14.02
N ALA A 29 1.30 0.69 -15.01
CA ALA A 29 1.95 0.18 -16.22
C ALA A 29 2.66 1.31 -16.99
N LYS A 30 2.05 2.50 -17.09
CA LYS A 30 2.70 3.69 -17.67
C LYS A 30 3.94 4.12 -16.89
N ILE A 31 3.90 4.06 -15.56
CA ILE A 31 5.07 4.34 -14.70
C ILE A 31 6.18 3.31 -14.98
N ALA A 32 5.83 2.02 -15.03
CA ALA A 32 6.79 0.94 -15.26
C ALA A 32 7.45 1.00 -16.65
N GLN A 33 6.81 1.65 -17.63
CA GLN A 33 7.35 1.84 -18.98
C GLN A 33 8.22 3.09 -19.13
N SER A 34 8.29 3.95 -18.12
CA SER A 34 9.06 5.20 -18.17
C SER A 34 10.13 5.22 -17.10
N GLU A 35 11.40 5.14 -17.51
CA GLU A 35 12.53 5.19 -16.57
C GLU A 35 12.57 6.47 -15.73
N ALA A 36 12.09 7.59 -16.30
CA ALA A 36 11.98 8.86 -15.61
C ALA A 36 10.96 8.83 -14.44
N LEU A 37 10.03 7.87 -14.45
CA LEU A 37 8.98 7.73 -13.44
C LEU A 37 9.27 6.63 -12.41
N LEU A 38 10.31 5.80 -12.61
CA LEU A 38 10.62 4.63 -11.77
C LEU A 38 10.92 4.95 -10.30
N ASN A 39 11.26 6.20 -9.98
CA ASN A 39 11.54 6.65 -8.61
C ASN A 39 10.69 7.85 -8.19
N VAL A 40 9.63 8.15 -8.94
CA VAL A 40 8.77 9.29 -8.65
C VAL A 40 7.74 8.86 -7.59
N PRO A 41 7.62 9.57 -6.47
CA PRO A 41 6.65 9.23 -5.45
C PRO A 41 5.23 9.32 -6.03
N VAL A 42 4.37 8.41 -5.59
CA VAL A 42 2.95 8.42 -5.94
C VAL A 42 2.10 8.69 -4.70
N GLU A 43 1.08 9.51 -4.88
CA GLU A 43 0.05 9.77 -3.88
C GLU A 43 -1.19 8.93 -4.17
N LEU A 44 -1.71 8.28 -3.13
CA LEU A 44 -2.96 7.53 -3.22
C LEU A 44 -4.12 8.45 -2.88
N VAL A 45 -5.08 8.57 -3.79
CA VAL A 45 -6.27 9.41 -3.61
C VAL A 45 -7.34 8.63 -2.86
N GLN A 46 -7.77 9.19 -1.73
CA GLN A 46 -8.73 8.58 -0.80
C GLN A 46 -8.39 7.12 -0.42
N PRO A 47 -7.22 6.88 0.19
CA PRO A 47 -6.80 5.53 0.53
C PRO A 47 -7.67 4.95 1.64
N LYS A 48 -8.02 3.67 1.50
CA LYS A 48 -8.80 2.87 2.44
C LYS A 48 -8.02 1.59 2.73
N VAL A 49 -7.83 1.30 4.02
CA VAL A 49 -7.20 0.07 4.47
C VAL A 49 -8.29 -0.93 4.85
N ARG A 50 -8.26 -2.12 4.27
CA ARG A 50 -9.20 -3.21 4.54
C ARG A 50 -8.45 -4.39 5.13
N LEU A 51 -8.95 -4.94 6.24
CA LEU A 51 -8.43 -6.18 6.79
C LEU A 51 -9.13 -7.36 6.11
N ALA A 52 -8.36 -8.31 5.59
CA ALA A 52 -8.90 -9.51 4.96
C ALA A 52 -9.09 -10.60 6.00
N TRP A 53 -10.33 -10.91 6.37
CA TRP A 53 -10.63 -12.06 7.22
C TRP A 53 -10.68 -13.34 6.39
N ASN A 54 -9.87 -14.33 6.75
CA ASN A 54 -9.95 -15.66 6.17
C ASN A 54 -11.00 -16.47 6.94
N ILE A 55 -12.17 -16.68 6.33
CA ILE A 55 -13.26 -17.44 6.93
C ILE A 55 -12.82 -18.90 7.18
N SER A 56 -12.12 -19.52 6.23
CA SER A 56 -11.70 -20.92 6.31
C SER A 56 -10.66 -21.17 7.41
N ARG A 57 -9.83 -20.18 7.74
CA ARG A 57 -8.78 -20.27 8.77
C ARG A 57 -9.12 -19.53 10.07
N SER A 58 -10.27 -18.87 10.13
CA SER A 58 -10.72 -18.07 11.27
C SER A 58 -9.64 -17.11 11.79
N ASN A 59 -8.92 -16.46 10.87
CA ASN A 59 -7.87 -15.51 11.20
C ASN A 59 -7.75 -14.38 10.16
N TRP A 60 -6.97 -13.36 10.48
CA TRP A 60 -6.61 -12.33 9.51
C TRP A 60 -5.61 -12.88 8.49
N ALA A 61 -5.96 -12.77 7.21
CA ALA A 61 -5.16 -13.25 6.08
C ALA A 61 -4.16 -12.20 5.57
N GLY A 62 -4.42 -10.92 5.88
CA GLY A 62 -3.60 -9.81 5.41
C GLY A 62 -4.34 -8.48 5.42
N VAL A 63 -3.69 -7.47 4.84
CA VAL A 63 -4.23 -6.12 4.70
C VAL A 63 -4.26 -5.77 3.22
N LYS A 64 -5.38 -5.20 2.76
CA LYS A 64 -5.58 -4.72 1.40
C LYS A 64 -5.70 -3.22 1.42
N LEU A 65 -4.89 -2.54 0.61
CA LEU A 65 -4.96 -1.10 0.45
C LEU A 65 -5.70 -0.78 -0.85
N VAL A 66 -6.76 0.03 -0.75
CA VAL A 66 -7.64 0.39 -1.85
C VAL A 66 -7.66 1.91 -1.97
N CYS A 67 -7.46 2.45 -3.16
CA CYS A 67 -7.57 3.87 -3.43
C CYS A 67 -8.49 4.08 -4.63
N GLU A 68 -9.07 5.28 -4.74
CA GLU A 68 -9.91 5.64 -5.90
C GLU A 68 -9.03 5.99 -7.10
N ASP A 69 -7.90 6.67 -6.84
CA ASP A 69 -6.94 7.04 -7.86
C ASP A 69 -5.49 7.03 -7.34
N ILE A 70 -4.53 7.04 -8.26
CA ILE A 70 -3.10 7.21 -8.01
C ILE A 70 -2.61 8.43 -8.79
N LYS A 71 -2.00 9.37 -8.09
CA LYS A 71 -1.39 10.58 -8.66
C LYS A 71 0.13 10.48 -8.60
N ILE A 72 0.79 10.78 -9.71
CA ILE A 72 2.24 10.88 -9.78
C ILE A 72 2.65 12.27 -9.25
N LEU A 73 3.57 12.33 -8.30
CA LEU A 73 4.08 13.57 -7.74
C LEU A 73 5.40 13.93 -8.42
N GLY A 74 5.31 14.71 -9.51
CA GLY A 74 6.46 15.31 -10.19
C GLY A 74 6.82 16.68 -9.64
#